data_AF-A0A415JVR7-F1
#
_entry.id   AF-A0A415JVR7-F1
#
_cell.length_a   1.000
_cell.length_b   1.000
_cell.length_c   1.000
_cell.angle_alpha   90.00
_cell.angle_beta   90.00
_cell.angle_gamma   90.00
#
_symmetry.space_group_name_H-M   'P 1'
#
loop_
_entity.id
_entity.type
_entity.pdbx_description
1 polymer ?
#
loop_
_entity_poly.entity_id
_entity_poly.type
_entity_poly.pdbx_seq_one_letter_code
_entity_poly.pdbx_strand_id
1 'polypeptide(L)'
;VGNPFKSSLFGKSAGYEAVQKKFVRSKSEIKDRKLADMTKRTVLSVLQGTYDKDRFISRLKEKGIDTVLRYTEEGRIYGATFIDHRTGCVLNGSRMGKELSANALQEHFTLPYAGQPPIPLSIPADVADKVYGQTAYDREDMSGGMGLLTPEGPATDAEEEAFIRAMKRKKKKKRKGLGM
;
A
#
# COMPACT_ATOMS: atom_id res chain seq x y z
N VAL A 1 0.70 12.55 -29.99
CA VAL A 1 2.01 11.87 -30.10
C VAL A 1 3.08 12.93 -29.87
N GLY A 2 3.90 12.81 -28.82
CA GLY A 2 4.86 13.85 -28.42
C GLY A 2 6.19 13.73 -29.15
N ASN A 3 6.84 14.86 -29.45
CA ASN A 3 8.12 14.89 -30.16
C ASN A 3 9.24 14.31 -29.27
N PRO A 4 9.91 13.21 -29.66
CA PRO A 4 10.92 12.59 -28.81
C PRO A 4 12.20 13.44 -28.78
N PHE A 5 12.68 13.73 -27.57
CA PHE A 5 13.97 14.40 -27.36
C PHE A 5 15.11 13.38 -27.35
N LYS A 6 16.21 13.68 -28.04
CA LYS A 6 17.43 12.86 -27.97
C LYS A 6 17.98 12.87 -26.54
N SER A 7 18.20 11.69 -25.96
CA SER A 7 18.80 11.55 -24.63
C SER A 7 20.18 12.23 -24.51
N SER A 8 20.92 12.31 -25.62
CA SER A 8 22.22 12.99 -25.69
C SER A 8 22.17 14.52 -25.56
N LEU A 9 20.99 15.14 -25.67
CA LEU A 9 20.81 16.57 -25.35
C LEU A 9 20.91 16.83 -23.84
N PHE A 10 20.61 15.83 -23.02
CA PHE A 10 20.71 15.94 -21.58
C PHE A 10 22.13 15.56 -21.15
N GLY A 11 22.83 16.50 -20.51
CA GLY A 11 24.16 16.24 -19.95
C GLY A 11 24.14 15.18 -18.84
N LYS A 12 25.32 14.70 -18.43
CA LYS A 12 25.47 13.67 -17.37
C LYS A 12 24.77 14.02 -16.05
N SER A 13 24.50 15.31 -15.80
CA SER A 13 23.75 15.83 -14.64
C SER A 13 22.24 15.56 -14.70
N ALA A 14 21.67 15.40 -15.89
CA ALA A 14 20.25 15.09 -16.13
C ALA A 14 20.07 13.72 -16.83
N GLY A 15 21.14 12.93 -16.92
CA GLY A 15 21.12 11.57 -17.43
C GLY A 15 20.35 10.60 -16.53
N TYR A 16 20.11 9.39 -17.04
CA TYR A 16 19.33 8.35 -16.37
C TYR A 16 19.77 8.08 -14.92
N GLU A 17 21.07 7.92 -14.69
CA GLU A 17 21.60 7.63 -13.34
C GLU A 17 21.39 8.79 -12.35
N ALA A 18 21.53 10.04 -12.80
CA ALA A 18 21.35 11.21 -11.95
C ALA A 18 19.89 11.35 -11.51
N VAL A 19 18.96 11.10 -12.45
CA VAL A 19 17.52 11.07 -12.18
C VAL A 19 17.17 9.92 -11.22
N GLN A 20 17.74 8.73 -11.42
CA GLN A 20 17.53 7.58 -10.52
C GLN A 20 18.02 7.87 -9.09
N LYS A 21 19.22 8.45 -8.93
CA LYS A 21 19.75 8.89 -7.62
C LYS A 21 18.84 9.94 -6.98
N LYS A 22 18.30 10.89 -7.76
CA LYS A 22 17.34 11.89 -7.28
C LYS A 22 16.05 11.25 -6.78
N PHE A 23 15.53 10.22 -7.44
CA PHE A 23 14.34 9.50 -6.97
C PHE A 23 14.57 8.78 -5.65
N VAL A 24 15.73 8.13 -5.49
CA VAL A 24 16.08 7.45 -4.23
C VAL A 24 16.16 8.46 -3.09
N ARG A 25 16.85 9.59 -3.31
CA ARG A 25 16.97 10.68 -2.32
C ARG A 25 15.62 11.32 -2.00
N SER A 26 14.78 11.58 -3.00
CA SER A 26 13.45 12.13 -2.77
C SER A 26 12.56 11.17 -1.99
N LYS A 27 12.66 9.86 -2.26
CA LYS A 27 11.92 8.84 -1.52
C LYS A 27 12.34 8.77 -0.04
N SER A 28 13.63 8.94 0.28
CA SER A 28 14.08 9.03 1.67
C SER A 28 13.63 10.35 2.30
N GLU A 29 13.82 11.49 1.65
CA GLU A 29 13.41 12.79 2.18
C GLU A 29 11.90 12.88 2.49
N ILE A 30 11.04 12.28 1.65
CA ILE A 30 9.60 12.20 1.89
C ILE A 30 9.27 11.34 3.12
N LYS A 31 9.98 10.22 3.30
CA LYS A 31 9.81 9.35 4.47
C LYS A 31 10.32 10.02 5.75
N ASP A 32 11.50 10.61 5.68
CA ASP A 32 12.22 11.15 6.84
C ASP A 32 11.55 12.41 7.39
N ARG A 33 11.06 13.29 6.51
CA ARG A 33 10.38 14.53 6.90
C ARG A 33 8.89 14.36 7.15
N LYS A 34 8.32 13.16 6.94
CA LYS A 34 6.88 12.88 7.05
C LYS A 34 6.00 13.91 6.34
N LEU A 35 6.48 14.43 5.20
CA LEU A 35 5.77 15.47 4.44
C LEU A 35 4.40 14.98 4.00
N ALA A 36 4.30 13.68 3.68
CA ALA A 36 3.05 13.03 3.37
C ALA A 36 2.02 13.13 4.50
N ASP A 37 2.42 13.03 5.77
CA ASP A 37 1.51 13.12 6.91
C ASP A 37 1.00 14.54 7.12
N MET A 38 1.85 15.55 6.91
CA MET A 38 1.46 16.96 7.00
C MET A 38 0.43 17.33 5.93
N THR A 39 0.70 16.99 4.68
CA THR A 39 -0.24 17.20 3.58
C THR A 39 -1.52 16.39 3.82
N LYS A 40 -1.41 15.14 4.29
CA LYS A 40 -2.57 14.28 4.62
C LYS A 40 -3.50 14.93 5.63
N ARG A 41 -2.98 15.42 6.76
CA ARG A 41 -3.80 16.08 7.80
C ARG A 41 -4.54 17.28 7.24
N THR A 42 -3.86 18.07 6.42
CA THR A 42 -4.45 19.24 5.77
C THR A 42 -5.59 18.85 4.83
N VAL A 43 -5.38 17.81 4.02
CA VAL A 43 -6.39 17.31 3.08
C VAL A 43 -7.60 16.72 3.81
N LEU A 44 -7.37 15.90 4.84
CA LEU A 44 -8.46 15.33 5.65
C LEU A 44 -9.31 16.40 6.34
N SER A 45 -8.67 17.44 6.87
CA SER A 45 -9.36 18.59 7.47
C SER A 45 -10.26 19.31 6.47
N VAL A 46 -9.84 19.44 5.21
CA VAL A 46 -10.69 20.05 4.17
C VAL A 46 -11.81 19.09 3.77
N LEU A 47 -11.51 17.79 3.62
CA LEU A 47 -12.47 16.76 3.22
C LEU A 47 -13.64 16.63 4.20
N GLN A 48 -13.38 16.73 5.51
CA GLN A 48 -14.45 16.71 6.53
C GLN A 48 -15.39 17.93 6.46
N GLY A 49 -14.92 19.05 5.90
CA GLY A 49 -15.67 20.30 5.86
C GLY A 49 -16.43 20.55 4.55
N THR A 50 -16.37 19.65 3.58
CA THR A 50 -17.04 19.81 2.28
C THR A 50 -17.39 18.48 1.65
N TYR A 51 -18.59 18.39 1.08
CA TYR A 51 -19.04 17.25 0.27
C TYR A 51 -19.00 17.56 -1.23
N ASP A 52 -18.78 18.83 -1.57
CA ASP A 52 -18.67 19.28 -2.95
C ASP A 52 -17.22 19.20 -3.44
N LYS A 53 -17.02 18.61 -4.63
CA LYS A 53 -15.72 18.41 -5.27
C LYS A 53 -15.05 19.73 -5.65
N ASP A 54 -15.77 20.67 -6.24
CA ASP A 54 -15.17 21.90 -6.75
C ASP A 54 -14.81 22.82 -5.58
N ARG A 55 -15.64 22.80 -4.53
CA ARG A 55 -15.32 23.47 -3.26
C ARG A 55 -14.13 22.83 -2.55
N PHE A 56 -13.99 21.51 -2.61
CA PHE A 56 -12.81 20.80 -2.10
C PHE A 56 -11.53 21.22 -2.81
N ILE A 57 -11.53 21.24 -4.15
CA ILE A 57 -10.38 21.65 -4.96
C ILE A 57 -10.00 23.11 -4.66
N SER A 58 -10.99 24.01 -4.60
CA SER A 58 -10.76 25.43 -4.34
C SER A 58 -10.13 25.68 -2.97
N ARG A 59 -10.67 25.03 -1.92
CA ARG A 59 -10.11 25.12 -0.55
C ARG A 59 -8.72 24.53 -0.43
N LEU A 60 -8.41 23.47 -1.16
CA LEU A 60 -7.06 22.91 -1.17
C LEU A 60 -6.07 23.85 -1.87
N LYS A 61 -6.50 24.47 -2.97
CA LYS A 61 -5.71 25.46 -3.71
C LYS A 61 -5.36 26.68 -2.85
N GLU A 62 -6.32 27.18 -2.06
CA GLU A 62 -6.07 28.24 -1.06
C GLU A 62 -4.99 27.85 -0.04
N LYS A 63 -4.90 26.57 0.32
CA LYS A 63 -3.86 26.03 1.21
C LYS A 63 -2.54 25.71 0.51
N GLY A 64 -2.44 25.95 -0.80
CA GLY A 64 -1.26 25.68 -1.63
C GLY A 64 -1.15 24.24 -2.10
N ILE A 65 -2.25 23.48 -2.09
CA ILE A 65 -2.30 22.08 -2.55
C ILE A 65 -3.21 21.99 -3.78
N ASP A 66 -2.66 21.63 -4.93
CA ASP A 66 -3.47 21.32 -6.10
C ASP A 66 -3.87 19.85 -6.10
N THR A 67 -5.08 19.56 -6.59
CA THR A 67 -5.61 18.19 -6.69
C THR A 67 -5.91 17.86 -8.14
N VAL A 68 -5.38 16.72 -8.59
CA VAL A 68 -5.64 16.17 -9.92
C VAL A 68 -6.44 14.89 -9.73
N LEU A 69 -7.70 14.93 -10.19
CA LEU A 69 -8.60 13.78 -10.19
C LEU A 69 -8.66 13.19 -11.61
N ARG A 70 -8.54 11.87 -11.71
CA ARG A 70 -8.60 11.12 -12.97
C ARG A 70 -9.88 10.30 -13.00
N TYR A 71 -10.61 10.39 -14.11
CA TYR A 71 -11.94 9.81 -14.27
C TYR A 71 -11.94 8.69 -15.31
N THR A 72 -12.75 7.66 -15.06
CA THR A 72 -13.13 6.67 -16.08
C THR A 72 -14.16 7.27 -17.03
N GLU A 73 -14.46 6.56 -18.12
CA GLU A 73 -15.50 6.97 -19.08
C GLU A 73 -16.89 7.07 -18.44
N GLU A 74 -17.15 6.25 -17.41
CA GLU A 74 -18.37 6.28 -16.60
C GLU A 74 -18.42 7.45 -15.60
N GLY A 75 -17.38 8.30 -15.54
CA GLY A 75 -17.31 9.43 -14.62
C GLY A 75 -16.86 9.07 -13.19
N ARG A 76 -16.36 7.86 -12.96
CA ARG A 76 -15.83 7.44 -11.65
C ARG A 76 -14.39 7.87 -11.47
N ILE A 77 -14.04 8.36 -10.28
CA ILE A 77 -12.65 8.68 -9.93
C ILE A 77 -11.88 7.36 -9.75
N TYR A 78 -10.85 7.12 -10.57
CA TYR A 78 -9.94 5.98 -10.41
C TYR A 78 -8.57 6.39 -9.84
N GLY A 79 -8.23 7.67 -9.94
CA GLY A 79 -6.96 8.19 -9.46
C GLY A 79 -7.10 9.57 -8.83
N ALA A 80 -6.37 9.79 -7.73
CA ALA A 80 -6.26 11.08 -7.08
C ALA A 80 -4.78 11.35 -6.76
N THR A 81 -4.30 12.51 -7.21
CA THR A 81 -2.94 12.99 -6.96
C THR A 81 -3.01 14.38 -6.35
N PHE A 82 -2.26 14.59 -5.27
CA PHE A 82 -2.15 15.85 -4.56
C PHE A 82 -0.76 16.42 -4.79
N ILE A 83 -0.69 17.68 -5.19
CA ILE A 83 0.53 18.43 -5.46
C ILE A 83 0.64 19.51 -4.40
N ASP A 84 1.54 19.34 -3.46
CA ASP A 84 1.80 20.33 -2.43
C ASP A 84 2.90 21.28 -2.92
N HIS A 85 2.51 22.50 -3.27
CA HIS A 85 3.44 23.53 -3.76
C HIS A 85 4.30 24.10 -2.64
N ARG A 86 3.89 23.98 -1.38
CA ARG A 86 4.67 24.47 -0.23
C ARG A 86 5.87 23.58 0.05
N THR A 87 5.69 22.27 -0.11
CA THR A 87 6.74 21.27 0.12
C THR A 87 7.38 20.75 -1.17
N GLY A 88 6.83 21.09 -2.33
CA GLY A 88 7.27 20.62 -3.65
C GLY A 88 7.06 19.12 -3.85
N CYS A 89 6.13 18.51 -3.10
CA CYS A 89 5.90 17.07 -3.10
C CYS A 89 4.64 16.72 -3.88
N VAL A 90 4.74 15.65 -4.68
CA VAL A 90 3.60 15.06 -5.38
C VAL A 90 3.28 13.72 -4.75
N LEU A 91 2.05 13.57 -4.28
CA LEU A 91 1.60 12.43 -3.50
C LEU A 91 0.36 11.80 -4.12
N ASN A 92 0.39 10.48 -4.30
CA ASN A 92 -0.80 9.74 -4.70
C ASN A 92 -1.68 9.51 -3.48
N GLY A 93 -2.99 9.76 -3.59
CA GLY A 93 -3.93 9.65 -2.48
C GLY A 93 -3.91 8.26 -1.82
N SER A 94 -3.85 7.20 -2.63
CA SER A 94 -3.74 5.81 -2.13
C SER A 94 -2.49 5.54 -1.31
N ARG A 95 -1.39 6.28 -1.53
CA ARG A 95 -0.15 6.15 -0.74
C ARG A 95 -0.18 6.97 0.55
N MET A 96 -1.04 7.99 0.64
CA MET A 96 -1.21 8.80 1.85
C MET A 96 -2.18 8.14 2.84
N GLY A 97 -3.19 7.43 2.33
CA GLY A 97 -4.10 6.64 3.17
C GLY A 97 -5.34 6.16 2.41
N LYS A 98 -6.04 5.18 3.00
CA LYS A 98 -7.27 4.63 2.42
C LYS A 98 -8.38 5.68 2.31
N GLU A 99 -8.46 6.61 3.26
CA GLU A 99 -9.42 7.72 3.29
C GLU A 99 -9.22 8.73 2.14
N LEU A 100 -8.01 8.81 1.60
CA LEU A 100 -7.69 9.68 0.46
C LEU A 100 -7.57 8.89 -0.85
N SER A 101 -7.97 7.62 -0.83
CA SER A 101 -8.03 6.81 -2.04
C SER A 101 -9.09 7.32 -3.00
N ALA A 102 -8.94 6.99 -4.28
CA ALA A 102 -9.93 7.35 -5.30
C ALA A 102 -11.33 6.83 -4.96
N ASN A 103 -11.45 5.62 -4.40
CA ASN A 103 -12.73 5.06 -3.96
C ASN A 103 -13.36 5.85 -2.80
N ALA A 104 -12.56 6.18 -1.78
CA ALA A 104 -13.05 6.97 -0.65
C ALA A 104 -13.51 8.36 -1.10
N LEU A 105 -12.75 9.02 -1.98
CA LEU A 105 -13.15 10.31 -2.55
C LEU A 105 -14.41 10.17 -3.43
N GLN A 106 -14.53 9.09 -4.21
CA GLN A 106 -15.74 8.80 -4.96
C GLN A 106 -16.95 8.69 -4.02
N GLU A 107 -16.85 7.91 -2.94
CA GLU A 107 -17.92 7.76 -1.95
C GLU A 107 -18.26 9.11 -1.31
N HIS A 108 -17.25 9.90 -0.91
CA HIS A 108 -17.43 11.22 -0.31
C HIS A 108 -18.14 12.23 -1.21
N PHE A 109 -17.91 12.18 -2.52
CA PHE A 109 -18.50 13.13 -3.49
C PHE A 109 -19.79 12.61 -4.15
N THR A 110 -20.00 11.29 -4.22
CA THR A 110 -21.15 10.67 -4.92
C THR A 110 -22.33 10.41 -4.00
N LEU A 111 -22.12 10.29 -2.69
CA LEU A 111 -23.21 9.99 -1.77
C LEU A 111 -23.93 11.28 -1.31
N PRO A 112 -25.24 11.43 -1.60
CA PRO A 112 -26.18 11.87 -0.59
C PRO A 112 -26.54 10.64 0.23
N TYR A 113 -26.03 10.49 1.47
CA TYR A 113 -26.52 9.40 2.32
C TYR A 113 -27.93 9.73 2.84
N ALA A 114 -28.90 9.51 1.97
CA ALA A 114 -30.30 9.33 2.29
C ALA A 114 -30.82 8.17 1.43
N GLY A 115 -30.44 6.93 1.78
CA GLY A 115 -31.29 5.76 1.55
C GLY A 115 -31.07 4.87 0.33
N GLN A 116 -29.91 4.84 -0.34
CA GLN A 116 -29.62 3.79 -1.33
C GLN A 116 -28.54 2.81 -0.86
N PRO A 117 -28.72 1.49 -1.05
CA PRO A 117 -27.72 0.51 -0.68
C PRO A 117 -26.50 0.60 -1.62
N PRO A 118 -25.29 0.35 -1.10
CA PRO A 118 -24.07 0.38 -1.90
C PRO A 118 -24.16 -0.65 -3.02
N ILE A 119 -23.78 -0.23 -4.24
CA ILE A 119 -23.67 -1.13 -5.40
C ILE A 119 -22.67 -2.24 -5.03
N PRO A 120 -23.07 -3.51 -4.97
CA PRO A 120 -22.13 -4.59 -4.71
C PRO A 120 -21.22 -4.74 -5.93
N LEU A 121 -19.92 -4.47 -5.74
CA LEU A 121 -18.90 -4.88 -6.70
C LEU A 121 -18.73 -6.40 -6.57
N SER A 122 -19.48 -7.17 -7.36
CA SER A 122 -19.20 -8.58 -7.58
C SER A 122 -17.96 -8.70 -8.46
N ILE A 123 -16.81 -8.86 -7.81
CA ILE A 123 -15.61 -9.41 -8.44
C ILE A 123 -15.95 -10.88 -8.74
N PRO A 124 -15.98 -11.35 -10.01
CA PRO A 124 -16.15 -12.77 -10.27
C PRO A 124 -14.96 -13.49 -9.64
N ALA A 125 -15.27 -14.29 -8.62
CA ALA A 125 -14.34 -15.11 -7.89
C ALA A 125 -13.99 -16.31 -8.75
N ASP A 126 -12.86 -16.22 -9.44
CA ASP A 126 -12.10 -17.40 -9.84
C ASP A 126 -10.64 -17.19 -9.41
N VAL A 127 -10.23 -18.05 -8.47
CA VAL A 127 -8.86 -18.42 -8.07
C VAL A 127 -7.87 -17.32 -7.69
N ALA A 128 -7.78 -17.00 -6.39
CA ALA A 128 -6.52 -16.96 -5.63
C ALA A 128 -6.74 -16.65 -4.14
N ASP A 129 -6.97 -17.73 -3.41
CA ASP A 129 -6.42 -18.08 -2.10
C ASP A 129 -5.50 -17.08 -1.32
N LYS A 130 -5.73 -17.05 0.00
CA LYS A 130 -4.85 -16.67 1.13
C LYS A 130 -4.79 -15.20 1.60
N VAL A 131 -5.77 -14.88 2.45
CA VAL A 131 -5.62 -14.55 3.88
C VAL A 131 -4.42 -13.69 4.30
N TYR A 132 -4.79 -12.50 4.79
CA TYR A 132 -4.05 -11.58 5.64
C TYR A 132 -3.34 -12.25 6.83
N GLY A 133 -2.13 -11.79 7.15
CA GLY A 133 -1.46 -12.06 8.43
C GLY A 133 -0.25 -11.16 8.66
N GLN A 134 -0.46 -10.10 9.43
CA GLN A 134 0.48 -9.03 9.77
C GLN A 134 1.70 -9.44 10.62
N THR A 135 2.79 -8.72 10.37
CA THR A 135 3.83 -8.15 11.26
C THR A 135 3.94 -8.53 12.75
N ALA A 136 5.19 -8.83 13.14
CA ALA A 136 5.92 -8.70 14.42
C ALA A 136 5.26 -7.94 15.60
N TYR A 137 5.44 -8.39 16.86
CA TYR A 137 6.54 -8.09 17.79
C TYR A 137 6.48 -8.96 19.07
N ASP A 138 7.67 -9.18 19.62
CA ASP A 138 8.16 -9.84 20.84
C ASP A 138 7.38 -9.62 22.17
N ARG A 139 7.13 -10.71 22.93
CA ARG A 139 7.15 -10.74 24.41
C ARG A 139 7.22 -12.18 24.94
N GLU A 140 8.04 -12.33 25.98
CA GLU A 140 8.60 -13.53 26.59
C GLU A 140 7.61 -14.54 27.23
N ASP A 141 8.07 -15.79 27.24
CA ASP A 141 7.97 -16.83 28.27
C ASP A 141 6.66 -16.98 29.08
N MET A 142 5.94 -18.09 28.88
CA MET A 142 5.38 -18.91 29.97
C MET A 142 5.09 -20.34 29.50
N SER A 143 5.75 -21.25 30.18
CA SER A 143 5.47 -22.67 30.36
C SER A 143 4.01 -22.98 30.72
N GLY A 144 3.54 -24.18 30.34
CA GLY A 144 2.58 -24.93 31.14
C GLY A 144 1.22 -25.21 30.51
N GLY A 145 1.09 -26.44 30.00
CA GLY A 145 -0.07 -27.34 30.06
C GLY A 145 -1.50 -26.80 30.17
N MET A 146 -2.37 -27.25 29.27
CA MET A 146 -3.46 -28.16 29.62
C MET A 146 -4.11 -28.67 28.33
N GLY A 147 -4.07 -29.98 28.10
CA GLY A 147 -4.91 -30.64 27.12
C GLY A 147 -6.34 -30.74 27.65
N LEU A 148 -7.33 -30.51 26.78
CA LEU A 148 -8.71 -30.83 27.08
C LEU A 148 -9.40 -31.29 25.79
N LEU A 149 -9.50 -32.62 25.68
CA LEU A 149 -10.45 -33.40 24.88
C LEU A 149 -10.12 -33.63 23.38
N THR A 150 -9.40 -34.73 23.13
CA THR A 150 -9.65 -35.62 21.97
C THR A 150 -10.80 -36.57 22.32
N PRO A 151 -11.62 -37.02 21.35
CA PRO A 151 -11.27 -38.21 20.55
C PRO A 151 -11.59 -37.98 19.06
N GLU A 152 -10.75 -38.41 18.11
CA GLU A 152 -10.85 -39.71 17.45
C GLU A 152 -9.64 -39.88 16.50
N GLY A 153 -8.95 -41.03 16.58
CA GLY A 153 -8.32 -41.78 15.48
C GLY A 153 -7.32 -41.14 14.49
N PRO A 154 -6.08 -41.65 14.37
CA PRO A 154 -5.06 -41.13 13.46
C PRO A 154 -5.13 -41.77 12.07
N ALA A 155 -5.21 -40.96 11.02
CA ALA A 155 -4.68 -41.32 9.70
C ALA A 155 -3.38 -40.52 9.49
N THR A 156 -2.37 -40.80 10.32
CA THR A 156 -1.02 -40.28 10.05
C THR A 156 -0.43 -41.13 8.95
N ASP A 157 -0.45 -40.58 7.75
CA ASP A 157 0.18 -41.14 6.56
C ASP A 157 1.65 -41.45 6.88
N ALA A 158 2.03 -42.73 6.82
CA ALA A 158 3.38 -43.19 7.20
C ALA A 158 4.48 -42.54 6.33
N GLU A 159 4.10 -42.00 5.17
CA GLU A 159 4.96 -41.26 4.26
C GLU A 159 5.37 -39.88 4.81
N GLU A 160 4.50 -39.21 5.56
CA GLU A 160 4.74 -37.85 6.06
C GLU A 160 5.77 -37.84 7.20
N GLU A 161 5.69 -38.81 8.12
CA GLU A 161 6.71 -38.97 9.18
C GLU A 161 8.09 -39.36 8.63
N ALA A 162 8.13 -40.20 7.59
CA ALA A 162 9.38 -40.58 6.92
C ALA A 162 10.06 -39.37 6.26
N PHE A 163 9.28 -38.48 5.65
CA PHE A 163 9.77 -37.26 5.03
C PHE A 163 10.36 -36.29 6.06
N ILE A 164 9.68 -36.09 7.19
CA ILE A 164 10.16 -35.25 8.30
C ILE A 164 11.49 -35.78 8.87
N ARG A 165 11.63 -37.11 9.00
CA ARG A 165 12.85 -37.76 9.49
C ARG A 165 14.02 -37.60 8.50
N ALA A 166 13.76 -37.68 7.20
CA ALA A 166 14.74 -37.47 6.14
C ALA A 166 15.26 -36.02 6.10
N MET A 167 14.37 -35.03 6.24
CA MET A 167 14.71 -33.61 6.34
C MET A 167 15.63 -33.33 7.54
N LYS A 168 15.32 -33.87 8.72
CA LYS A 168 16.12 -33.68 9.93
C LYS A 168 17.52 -34.32 9.85
N ARG A 169 17.68 -35.44 9.13
CA ARG A 169 18.99 -36.08 8.87
C ARG A 169 19.87 -35.28 7.90
N LYS A 170 19.29 -34.70 6.83
CA LYS A 170 20.05 -33.84 5.88
C LYS A 170 20.60 -32.58 6.54
N LYS A 171 19.84 -31.96 7.45
CA LYS A 171 20.27 -30.73 8.15
C LYS A 171 21.45 -30.96 9.11
N LYS A 172 21.58 -32.15 9.70
CA LYS A 172 22.72 -32.53 10.55
C LYS A 172 24.00 -32.83 9.77
N LYS A 173 23.91 -33.41 8.56
CA LYS A 173 25.10 -33.68 7.71
C LYS A 173 25.78 -32.40 7.21
N LYS A 174 25.02 -31.35 6.86
CA LYS A 174 25.59 -30.07 6.39
C LYS A 174 26.36 -29.28 7.45
N ARG A 175 26.22 -29.59 8.74
CA ARG A 175 26.90 -28.89 9.84
C ARG A 175 28.20 -29.56 10.32
N LYS A 176 28.57 -30.72 9.75
CA LYS A 176 29.77 -31.50 10.14
C LYS A 176 30.89 -31.50 9.08
N GLY A 177 30.97 -30.47 8.25
CA GLY A 177 31.98 -30.36 7.19
C GLY A 177 32.50 -28.94 7.02
N LEU A 178 33.15 -28.41 8.06
CA LEU A 178 34.08 -27.28 7.99
C LEU A 178 34.91 -27.36 9.28
N GLY A 179 36.03 -28.04 9.16
CA GLY A 179 36.89 -28.44 10.27
C GLY A 179 38.07 -29.24 9.72
N MET A 180 38.86 -28.56 8.90
CA MET A 180 40.31 -28.67 8.71
C MET A 180 40.75 -27.30 8.18
#